data_AF-A0A7C5JM55-F1
#
_entry.id   AF-A0A7C5JM55-F1
#
_cell.length_a   1.000
_cell.length_b   1.000
_cell.length_c   1.000
_cell.angle_alpha   90.00
_cell.angle_beta   90.00
_cell.angle_gamma   90.00
#
_symmetry.space_group_name_H-M   'P 1'
#
loop_
_entity.id
_entity.type
_entity.pdbx_description
1 polymer ?
#
loop_
_entity_poly.entity_id
_entity_poly.type
_entity_poly.pdbx_seq_one_letter_code
_entity_poly.pdbx_strand_id
1 'polypeptide(L)'
;MNQNKKFGTAPVFFTAISTILGAILFLRFGYAAGTLGFWGVIMIVLLGHTVTIPTALAISEIATNKRVEGGGEYFIISRSFGLNIGSTIGIALFLSQAISVAFYVIAFTEAFDFFFVYIKDNYGILLPRQAVSIPV
;
A
#
# COMPACT_ATOMS: atom_id res chain seq x y z
N MET A 1 -5.91 23.90 31.37
CA MET A 1 -5.02 24.01 30.20
C MET A 1 -5.09 22.70 29.44
N ASN A 2 -6.00 22.60 28.46
CA ASN A 2 -6.28 21.34 27.76
C ASN A 2 -5.15 21.09 26.75
N GLN A 3 -4.14 20.31 27.15
CA GLN A 3 -3.06 19.93 26.25
C GLN A 3 -3.61 18.94 25.23
N ASN A 4 -4.04 19.47 24.07
CA ASN A 4 -4.26 18.67 22.87
C ASN A 4 -2.92 18.00 22.51
N LYS A 5 -2.71 16.77 22.98
CA LYS A 5 -1.56 15.94 22.63
C LYS A 5 -1.59 15.74 21.12
N LYS A 6 -0.72 16.46 20.41
CA LYS A 6 -0.48 16.24 18.98
C LYS A 6 0.27 14.92 18.81
N PHE A 7 -0.01 14.21 17.73
CA PHE A 7 0.74 13.01 17.36
C PHE A 7 2.21 13.37 17.07
N GLY A 8 3.13 12.55 17.55
CA GLY A 8 4.56 12.64 17.23
C GLY A 8 4.90 12.00 15.89
N THR A 9 6.17 11.64 15.69
CA THR A 9 6.64 10.96 14.47
C THR A 9 6.27 9.47 14.41
N ALA A 10 6.13 8.82 15.56
CA ALA A 10 5.89 7.38 15.64
C ALA A 10 4.62 6.92 14.89
N PRO A 11 3.46 7.59 15.00
CA PRO A 11 2.28 7.24 14.22
C PRO A 11 2.52 7.28 12.70
N VAL A 12 3.29 8.25 12.21
CA VAL A 12 3.62 8.34 10.77
C VAL A 12 4.45 7.15 10.32
N PHE A 13 5.46 6.78 11.12
CA PHE A 13 6.32 5.63 10.85
C PHE A 13 5.56 4.30 10.86
N PHE A 14 4.74 4.06 11.88
CA PHE A 14 3.96 2.81 11.97
C PHE A 14 2.92 2.70 10.86
N THR A 15 2.23 3.81 10.53
CA THR A 15 1.30 3.81 9.39
C THR A 15 2.03 3.54 8.08
N ALA A 16 3.19 4.16 7.84
CA ALA A 16 3.97 3.95 6.62
C ALA A 16 4.48 2.50 6.47
N ILE A 17 4.96 1.89 7.55
CA ILE A 17 5.37 0.48 7.52
C ILE A 17 4.16 -0.41 7.25
N SER A 18 3.03 -0.14 7.88
CA SER A 18 1.81 -0.94 7.70
C SER A 18 1.25 -0.85 6.27
N THR A 19 1.49 0.23 5.53
CA THR A 19 1.03 0.37 4.14
C THR A 19 1.99 -0.25 3.13
N ILE A 20 3.29 -0.32 3.46
CA ILE A 20 4.31 -0.97 2.61
C ILE A 20 4.29 -2.50 2.77
N LEU A 21 4.17 -3.00 4.00
CA LEU A 21 4.16 -4.44 4.27
C LEU A 21 2.79 -5.03 3.92
N GLY A 22 2.67 -5.54 2.69
CA GLY A 22 1.39 -6.02 2.15
C GLY A 22 1.42 -7.43 1.58
N ALA A 23 0.36 -7.75 0.82
CA ALA A 23 0.12 -9.05 0.21
C ALA A 23 1.30 -9.64 -0.58
N ILE A 24 2.06 -8.80 -1.29
CA ILE A 24 3.19 -9.26 -2.10
C ILE A 24 4.26 -9.93 -1.24
N LEU A 25 4.52 -9.38 -0.05
CA LEU A 25 5.51 -9.93 0.88
C LEU A 25 5.15 -11.35 1.31
N PHE A 26 3.86 -11.63 1.55
CA PHE A 26 3.42 -12.91 2.10
C PHE A 26 3.04 -13.93 1.01
N LEU A 27 2.39 -13.50 -0.07
CA LEU A 27 1.85 -14.40 -1.10
C LEU A 27 2.79 -14.58 -2.30
N ARG A 28 3.66 -13.60 -2.60
CA ARG A 28 4.46 -13.59 -3.84
C ARG A 28 5.95 -13.65 -3.61
N PHE A 29 6.46 -13.21 -2.47
CA PHE A 29 7.90 -13.21 -2.19
C PHE A 29 8.50 -14.63 -2.22
N GLY A 30 7.83 -15.62 -1.63
CA GLY A 30 8.29 -17.02 -1.65
C GLY A 30 8.35 -17.59 -3.07
N TYR A 31 7.33 -17.31 -3.89
CA TYR A 31 7.33 -17.70 -5.30
C TYR A 31 8.48 -17.03 -6.07
N ALA A 32 8.68 -15.72 -5.89
CA ALA A 32 9.78 -15.00 -6.54
C ALA A 32 11.15 -15.56 -6.15
N ALA A 33 11.37 -15.89 -4.88
CA ALA A 33 12.60 -16.52 -4.40
C ALA A 33 12.80 -17.92 -4.98
N GLY A 34 11.72 -18.70 -5.13
CA GLY A 34 11.77 -20.02 -5.75
C GLY A 34 12.09 -19.97 -7.25
N THR A 35 11.56 -18.98 -7.98
CA THR A 35 11.74 -18.87 -9.43
C THR A 35 13.05 -18.17 -9.83
N LEU A 36 13.41 -17.08 -9.14
CA LEU A 36 14.55 -16.22 -9.50
C LEU A 36 15.80 -16.49 -8.66
N GLY A 37 15.67 -17.30 -7.61
CA GLY A 37 16.72 -17.53 -6.62
C GLY A 37 16.99 -16.30 -5.76
N PHE A 38 17.97 -16.44 -4.85
CA PHE A 38 18.35 -15.40 -3.90
C PHE A 38 18.82 -14.10 -4.58
N TRP A 39 19.75 -14.22 -5.54
CA TRP A 39 20.32 -13.06 -6.23
C TRP A 39 19.31 -12.33 -7.10
N GLY A 40 18.40 -13.06 -7.75
CA GLY A 40 17.35 -12.45 -8.57
C GLY A 40 16.36 -11.62 -7.74
N VAL A 41 15.95 -12.12 -6.58
CA VAL A 41 15.09 -11.37 -5.66
C VAL A 41 15.78 -10.13 -5.12
N ILE A 42 17.06 -10.22 -4.72
CA ILE A 42 17.83 -9.05 -4.28
C ILE A 42 17.88 -7.98 -5.37
N MET A 43 18.13 -8.36 -6.62
CA MET A 43 18.17 -7.42 -7.74
C MET A 43 16.84 -6.69 -7.91
N ILE A 44 15.71 -7.40 -7.85
CA ILE A 44 14.37 -6.77 -7.93
C ILE A 44 14.13 -5.82 -6.76
N VAL A 45 14.52 -6.21 -5.55
CA VAL A 45 14.37 -5.35 -4.36
C VAL A 45 15.20 -4.07 -4.51
N LEU A 46 16.45 -4.17 -4.98
CA LEU A 46 17.31 -3.02 -5.22
C LEU A 46 16.74 -2.10 -6.31
N LEU A 47 16.21 -2.66 -7.40
CA LEU A 47 15.52 -1.90 -8.44
C LEU A 47 14.25 -1.21 -7.92
N GLY A 48 13.54 -1.80 -6.97
CA GLY A 48 12.43 -1.12 -6.31
C GLY A 48 12.90 0.10 -5.51
N HIS A 49 13.99 -0.05 -4.75
CA HIS A 49 14.55 1.02 -3.92
C HIS A 49 15.14 2.18 -4.72
N THR A 50 15.61 1.94 -5.95
CA THR A 50 16.09 3.03 -6.82
C THR A 50 14.97 3.99 -7.22
N VAL A 51 13.71 3.53 -7.20
CA VAL A 51 12.53 4.37 -7.44
C VAL A 51 12.01 4.96 -6.11
N THR A 52 11.83 4.15 -5.07
CA THR A 52 11.16 4.60 -3.84
C THR A 52 11.98 5.59 -3.01
N ILE A 53 13.32 5.43 -2.94
CA ILE A 53 14.17 6.32 -2.14
C ILE A 53 14.16 7.75 -2.70
N PRO A 54 14.41 8.00 -4.00
CA PRO A 54 14.29 9.35 -4.55
C PRO A 54 12.89 9.95 -4.41
N THR A 55 11.83 9.16 -4.59
CA THR A 55 10.46 9.64 -4.39
C THR A 55 10.20 10.06 -2.95
N ALA A 56 10.67 9.30 -1.96
CA ALA A 56 10.54 9.65 -0.55
C ALA A 56 11.32 10.94 -0.21
N LEU A 57 12.52 11.12 -0.77
CA LEU A 57 13.30 12.36 -0.61
C LEU A 57 12.59 13.57 -1.23
N ALA A 58 12.02 13.42 -2.43
CA ALA A 58 11.23 14.48 -3.07
C ALA A 58 9.99 14.86 -2.24
N ILE A 59 9.25 13.87 -1.71
CA ILE A 59 8.11 14.13 -0.82
C ILE A 59 8.56 14.84 0.46
N SER A 60 9.71 14.49 1.02
CA SER A 60 10.29 15.17 2.19
C SER A 60 10.62 16.64 1.90
N GLU A 61 11.17 16.95 0.73
CA GLU A 61 11.41 18.33 0.30
C GLU A 61 10.10 19.12 0.17
N ILE A 62 9.09 18.52 -0.48
CA ILE A 62 7.77 19.13 -0.66
C ILE A 62 7.10 19.40 0.71
N ALA A 63 7.19 18.44 1.64
CA ALA A 63 6.62 18.55 2.98
C ALA A 63 7.29 19.63 3.85
N THR A 64 8.53 20.03 3.52
CA THR A 64 9.28 21.07 4.26
C THR A 64 9.18 22.46 3.61
N ASN A 65 8.68 22.57 2.37
CA ASN A 65 8.61 23.82 1.61
C ASN A 65 7.57 24.83 2.15
N LYS A 66 6.38 24.37 2.59
CA LYS A 66 5.33 25.24 3.14
C LYS A 66 4.80 24.74 4.47
N ARG A 67 4.38 25.66 5.36
CA ARG A 67 3.69 25.30 6.61
C ARG A 67 2.44 24.48 6.29
N VAL A 68 2.42 23.24 6.75
CA VAL A 68 1.29 22.32 6.58
C VAL A 68 0.25 22.65 7.66
N GLU A 69 -0.86 23.26 7.25
CA GLU A 69 -1.92 23.74 8.17
C GLU A 69 -2.96 22.66 8.54
N GLY A 70 -2.67 21.38 8.29
CA GLY A 70 -3.50 20.25 8.72
C GLY A 70 -4.19 19.45 7.61
N GLY A 71 -3.64 19.42 6.39
CA GLY A 71 -4.11 18.56 5.30
C GLY A 71 -3.28 17.29 5.10
N GLY A 72 -3.72 16.41 4.19
CA GLY A 72 -3.00 15.21 3.76
C GLY A 72 -2.07 15.44 2.56
N GLU A 73 -1.65 14.35 1.91
CA GLU A 73 -0.68 14.37 0.80
C GLU A 73 -1.08 15.32 -0.34
N TYR A 74 -2.33 15.24 -0.81
CA TYR A 74 -2.85 16.12 -1.87
C TYR A 74 -2.80 17.61 -1.49
N PHE A 75 -3.06 17.93 -0.22
CA PHE A 75 -3.03 19.31 0.26
C PHE A 75 -1.61 19.90 0.18
N ILE A 76 -0.61 19.11 0.57
CA ILE A 76 0.80 19.52 0.51
C ILE A 76 1.24 19.70 -0.95
N ILE A 77 0.88 18.77 -1.84
CA ILE A 77 1.26 18.80 -3.26
C ILE A 77 0.62 19.98 -3.99
N SER A 78 -0.70 20.16 -3.88
CA SER A 78 -1.43 21.23 -4.57
C SER A 78 -1.00 22.64 -4.14
N ARG A 79 -0.60 22.81 -2.88
CA ARG A 79 -0.02 24.08 -2.39
C ARG A 79 1.41 24.29 -2.83
N SER A 80 2.21 23.24 -3.02
CA SER A 80 3.62 23.37 -3.40
C SER A 80 3.80 23.60 -4.91
N PHE A 81 3.05 22.89 -5.76
CA PHE A 81 3.17 22.97 -7.22
C PHE A 81 2.05 23.77 -7.91
N GLY A 82 1.04 24.22 -7.17
CA GLY A 82 -0.14 24.88 -7.72
C GLY A 82 -1.21 23.89 -8.22
N LEU A 83 -2.38 24.44 -8.57
CA LEU A 83 -3.60 23.66 -8.80
C LEU A 83 -3.49 22.70 -10.01
N ASN A 84 -2.90 23.15 -11.11
CA ASN A 84 -2.84 22.34 -12.35
C ASN A 84 -1.99 21.07 -12.17
N ILE A 85 -0.79 21.21 -11.60
CA ILE A 85 0.10 20.08 -11.34
C ILE A 85 -0.46 19.23 -10.19
N GLY A 86 -0.95 19.88 -9.13
CA GLY A 86 -1.56 19.20 -7.98
C GLY A 86 -2.74 18.32 -8.38
N SER A 87 -3.64 18.82 -9.24
CA SER A 87 -4.82 18.07 -9.71
C SER A 87 -4.43 16.82 -10.49
N THR A 88 -3.50 16.93 -11.45
CA THR A 88 -3.04 15.79 -12.25
C THR A 88 -2.41 14.70 -11.38
N ILE A 89 -1.53 15.08 -10.44
CA ILE A 89 -0.92 14.14 -9.50
C ILE A 89 -1.99 13.56 -8.57
N GLY A 90 -2.93 14.38 -8.09
CA GLY A 90 -4.02 13.95 -7.22
C GLY A 90 -4.90 12.88 -7.85
N ILE A 91 -5.26 13.03 -9.13
CA ILE A 91 -6.03 12.03 -9.88
C ILE A 91 -5.23 10.72 -10.02
N ALA A 92 -3.93 10.79 -10.31
CA ALA A 92 -3.07 9.62 -10.40
C ALA A 92 -2.96 8.87 -9.05
N LEU A 93 -2.79 9.61 -7.94
CA LEU A 93 -2.76 9.03 -6.58
C LEU A 93 -4.10 8.40 -6.19
N PHE A 94 -5.21 9.06 -6.51
CA PHE A 94 -6.54 8.50 -6.29
C PHE A 94 -6.75 7.17 -7.04
N LEU A 95 -6.39 7.13 -8.33
CA LEU A 95 -6.52 5.92 -9.13
C LEU A 95 -5.61 4.80 -8.61
N SER A 96 -4.36 5.14 -8.24
CA SER A 96 -3.43 4.19 -7.62
C SER A 96 -4.01 3.59 -6.33
N GLN A 97 -4.64 4.41 -5.48
CA GLN A 97 -5.27 3.94 -4.26
C GLN A 97 -6.50 3.06 -4.53
N ALA A 98 -7.34 3.42 -5.52
CA ALA A 98 -8.49 2.62 -5.91
C ALA A 98 -8.08 1.22 -6.42
N ILE A 99 -7.05 1.17 -7.28
CA ILE A 99 -6.49 -0.11 -7.76
C ILE A 99 -5.87 -0.89 -6.61
N SER A 100 -5.18 -0.22 -5.68
CA SER A 100 -4.58 -0.85 -4.50
C SER A 100 -5.64 -1.53 -3.62
N VAL A 101 -6.79 -0.89 -3.40
CA VAL A 101 -7.91 -1.49 -2.65
C VAL A 101 -8.38 -2.77 -3.34
N ALA A 102 -8.64 -2.73 -4.66
CA ALA A 102 -9.04 -3.93 -5.41
C ALA A 102 -8.00 -5.05 -5.33
N PHE A 103 -6.72 -4.70 -5.47
CA PHE A 103 -5.61 -5.64 -5.35
C PHE A 103 -5.56 -6.31 -3.96
N TYR A 104 -5.69 -5.52 -2.89
CA TYR A 104 -5.67 -6.06 -1.53
C TYR A 104 -6.88 -6.96 -1.24
N VAL A 105 -8.07 -6.64 -1.78
CA VAL A 105 -9.25 -7.52 -1.65
C VAL A 105 -9.02 -8.87 -2.33
N ILE A 106 -8.48 -8.87 -3.56
CA ILE A 106 -8.15 -10.12 -4.28
C ILE A 106 -7.11 -10.92 -3.50
N ALA A 107 -6.05 -10.28 -3.04
CA ALA A 107 -5.00 -10.93 -2.27
C ALA A 107 -5.51 -11.51 -0.95
N PHE A 108 -6.39 -10.79 -0.25
CA PHE A 108 -7.04 -11.28 0.96
C PHE A 108 -7.84 -12.56 0.67
N THR A 109 -8.56 -12.59 -0.45
CA THR A 109 -9.29 -13.79 -0.91
C THR A 109 -8.36 -14.97 -1.18
N GLU A 110 -7.23 -14.71 -1.84
CA GLU A 110 -6.21 -15.72 -2.15
C GLU A 110 -5.57 -16.27 -0.87
N ALA A 111 -5.35 -15.43 0.14
CA ALA A 111 -4.85 -15.86 1.44
C ALA A 111 -5.79 -16.83 2.18
N PHE A 112 -7.10 -16.78 1.87
CA PHE A 112 -8.12 -17.68 2.43
C PHE A 112 -8.34 -18.97 1.61
N ASP A 113 -7.54 -19.25 0.57
CA ASP A 113 -7.73 -20.43 -0.29
C ASP A 113 -7.75 -21.75 0.51
N PHE A 114 -6.94 -21.85 1.57
CA PHE A 114 -6.92 -23.00 2.48
C PHE A 114 -8.29 -23.29 3.13
N PHE A 115 -9.06 -22.24 3.46
CA PHE A 115 -10.38 -22.38 4.07
C PHE A 115 -11.40 -22.92 3.06
N PHE A 116 -11.34 -22.44 1.82
CA PHE A 116 -12.22 -22.94 0.75
C PHE A 116 -11.94 -24.41 0.43
N VAL A 117 -10.67 -24.81 0.38
CA VAL A 117 -10.27 -26.22 0.20
C VAL A 117 -10.78 -27.07 1.36
N TYR A 118 -10.60 -26.62 2.61
CA TYR A 118 -11.08 -27.32 3.79
C TYR A 118 -12.60 -27.57 3.76
N ILE A 119 -13.40 -26.56 3.42
CA ILE A 119 -14.87 -26.70 3.35
C ILE A 119 -15.27 -27.65 2.22
N LYS A 120 -14.61 -27.55 1.07
CA LYS A 120 -14.87 -28.43 -0.08
C LYS A 120 -14.60 -29.90 0.28
N ASP A 121 -13.47 -30.18 0.93
CA ASP A 121 -13.04 -31.55 1.19
C ASP A 121 -13.82 -32.20 2.33
N ASN A 122 -14.23 -31.43 3.36
CA ASN A 122 -14.95 -31.98 4.52
C ASN A 122 -16.49 -31.96 4.38
N TYR A 123 -17.04 -30.95 3.72
CA TYR A 123 -18.49 -30.76 3.61
C TYR A 123 -19.04 -30.93 2.20
N GLY A 124 -18.17 -31.05 1.18
CA GLY A 124 -18.59 -31.17 -0.23
C GLY A 124 -19.19 -29.87 -0.80
N ILE A 125 -19.14 -28.77 -0.06
CA ILE A 125 -19.74 -27.49 -0.44
C ILE A 125 -18.71 -26.66 -1.21
N LEU A 126 -19.03 -26.29 -2.44
CA LEU A 126 -18.20 -25.40 -3.24
C LEU A 126 -18.59 -23.94 -2.97
N LEU A 127 -17.91 -23.33 -1.99
CA LEU A 127 -18.16 -21.93 -1.66
C LEU A 127 -17.57 -20.99 -2.72
N PRO A 128 -18.32 -19.98 -3.17
CA PRO A 128 -17.80 -18.95 -4.06
C PRO A 128 -16.76 -18.10 -3.33
N ARG A 129 -15.69 -17.70 -4.03
CA ARG A 129 -14.61 -16.84 -3.46
C ARG A 129 -15.13 -15.49 -2.98
N GLN A 130 -16.23 -15.02 -3.57
CA GLN A 130 -16.96 -13.82 -3.18
C GLN A 130 -17.41 -13.86 -1.71
N ALA A 131 -17.62 -15.04 -1.11
CA ALA A 131 -18.04 -15.16 0.29
C ALA A 131 -17.09 -14.47 1.29
N VAL A 132 -15.82 -14.28 0.93
CA VAL A 132 -14.80 -13.64 1.79
C VAL A 132 -14.36 -12.28 1.24
N SER A 133 -14.46 -12.05 -0.07
CA SER A 133 -13.85 -10.90 -0.74
C SER A 133 -14.75 -9.68 -0.83
N ILE A 134 -16.03 -9.88 -1.14
CA ILE A 134 -17.02 -8.82 -1.32
C ILE A 134 -18.37 -9.40 -0.87
N PRO A 135 -19.05 -8.85 0.15
CA PRO A 135 -20.44 -9.22 0.39
C PRO A 135 -21.25 -8.85 -0.85
N VAL A 136 -21.87 -9.85 -1.47
CA VAL A 136 -22.86 -9.66 -2.53
C VAL A 136 -24.04 -8.88 -1.98
#